data_AF-A0A9W9EIB1-F1
#
_entry.id   AF-A0A9W9EIB1-F1
#
_cell.length_a   1.000
_cell.length_b   1.000
_cell.length_c   1.000
_cell.angle_alpha   90.00
_cell.angle_beta   90.00
_cell.angle_gamma   90.00
#
_symmetry.space_group_name_H-M   'P 1'
#
loop_
_entity.id
_entity.type
_entity.pdbx_description
1 polymer ?
#
loop_
_entity_poly.entity_id
_entity_poly.type
_entity_poly.pdbx_seq_one_letter_code
_entity_poly.pdbx_strand_id
1 'polypeptide(L)'
;MDLLHRKKEVILTAPTGAAADNIGGNTYHTSLGISIDRSRATSTTRSRIKRLWERKTIMIVDEVSMMDLTMLSMINNHCKMAKSLDRNSPEFFGGLPIVIFVGDFFQFSPVRGPALWRVPRLNKDEDKIGQLLWHQFTQVIILDEQMRQTEDLSFRDFLLRARSSSLTSNDLSFLNSKAITSLADPQLEGAMTVVKRNSIRHMVNRIQMEKFARLRNQRIYIYPAIHTRTKSTGPGNIRLRADDYKVQGSTLASAILDLKDDPTIRGLDRHRKFCSTYVQLSRLRSSEGLHLLQRLDMKDLQFGPDPRLLSEIQRLQELEKQTMAAWEGDKRREVHNKSQADERPE
;
A
#
# COMPACT_ATOMS: atom_id res chain seq x y z
N MET A 1 11.20 -12.24 -11.21
CA MET A 1 11.34 -13.59 -10.62
C MET A 1 12.31 -14.47 -11.38
N ASP A 2 12.34 -14.39 -12.70
CA ASP A 2 13.30 -15.15 -13.52
C ASP A 2 14.75 -14.71 -13.25
N LEU A 3 14.95 -13.42 -12.92
CA LEU A 3 16.22 -12.85 -12.45
C LEU A 3 16.90 -13.58 -11.28
N LEU A 4 16.12 -14.21 -10.38
CA LEU A 4 16.68 -14.92 -9.23
C LEU A 4 16.86 -16.41 -9.49
N HIS A 5 16.32 -16.96 -10.59
CA HIS A 5 16.21 -18.39 -10.88
C HIS A 5 15.65 -19.27 -9.73
N ARG A 6 15.06 -18.66 -8.69
CA ARG A 6 14.59 -19.29 -7.44
C ARG A 6 13.09 -19.16 -7.24
N LYS A 7 12.31 -19.13 -8.33
CA LYS A 7 10.84 -18.92 -8.30
C LYS A 7 10.10 -19.89 -7.35
N LYS A 8 10.57 -21.13 -7.22
CA LYS A 8 9.98 -22.13 -6.32
C LYS A 8 10.24 -21.84 -4.84
N GLU A 9 11.26 -21.06 -4.51
CA GLU A 9 11.68 -20.74 -3.15
C GLU A 9 11.10 -19.42 -2.62
N VAL A 10 10.70 -18.53 -3.52
CA VAL A 10 10.11 -17.24 -3.14
C VAL A 10 8.60 -17.37 -2.98
N ILE A 11 8.05 -16.71 -1.96
CA ILE A 11 6.63 -16.46 -1.81
C ILE A 11 6.38 -14.95 -1.78
N LEU A 12 5.55 -14.48 -2.71
CA LEU A 12 5.13 -13.08 -2.79
C LEU A 12 3.77 -12.93 -2.14
N THR A 13 3.69 -11.99 -1.20
CA THR A 13 2.47 -11.73 -0.45
C THR A 13 2.14 -10.26 -0.34
N ALA A 14 0.86 -9.97 -0.14
CA ALA A 14 0.36 -8.60 0.06
C ALA A 14 -0.87 -8.59 0.98
N PRO A 15 -1.28 -7.45 1.54
CA PRO A 15 -2.47 -7.32 2.40
C PRO A 15 -3.80 -7.48 1.65
N THR A 16 -3.86 -7.00 0.41
CA THR A 16 -5.11 -6.96 -0.38
C THR A 16 -4.99 -7.78 -1.66
N GLY A 17 -6.14 -8.22 -2.19
CA GLY A 17 -6.18 -8.97 -3.45
C GLY A 17 -5.64 -8.16 -4.63
N ALA A 18 -5.88 -6.85 -4.67
CA ALA A 18 -5.38 -5.98 -5.74
C ALA A 18 -3.84 -5.84 -5.69
N ALA A 19 -3.28 -5.61 -4.50
CA ALA A 19 -1.83 -5.55 -4.32
C ALA A 19 -1.17 -6.91 -4.62
N ALA A 20 -1.80 -8.01 -4.20
CA ALA A 20 -1.30 -9.36 -4.49
C ALA A 20 -1.28 -9.64 -6.00
N ASP A 21 -2.31 -9.23 -6.73
CA ASP A 21 -2.40 -9.40 -8.18
C ASP A 21 -1.31 -8.60 -8.90
N ASN A 22 -1.06 -7.35 -8.50
CA ASN A 22 -0.03 -6.48 -9.07
C ASN A 22 1.38 -7.10 -9.02
N ILE A 23 1.70 -7.85 -7.96
CA ILE A 23 2.99 -8.52 -7.80
C ILE A 23 2.97 -9.98 -8.29
N GLY A 24 1.87 -10.46 -8.85
CA GLY A 24 1.69 -11.87 -9.25
C GLY A 24 1.77 -12.85 -8.07
N GLY A 25 1.39 -12.39 -6.88
CA GLY A 25 1.43 -13.11 -5.62
C GLY A 25 0.03 -13.49 -5.09
N ASN A 26 -0.03 -13.76 -3.79
CA ASN A 26 -1.29 -14.05 -3.10
C ASN A 26 -1.41 -13.16 -1.86
N THR A 27 -2.62 -12.97 -1.33
CA THR A 27 -2.69 -12.29 -0.02
C THR A 27 -1.95 -13.10 1.04
N TYR A 28 -1.35 -12.46 2.05
CA TYR A 28 -0.76 -13.22 3.17
C TYR A 28 -1.84 -14.05 3.89
N HIS A 29 -3.10 -13.60 3.88
CA HIS A 29 -4.22 -14.38 4.42
C HIS A 29 -4.39 -15.72 3.70
N THR A 30 -4.43 -15.70 2.37
CA THR A 30 -4.56 -16.90 1.54
C THR A 30 -3.31 -17.79 1.65
N SER A 31 -2.12 -17.17 1.63
CA SER A 31 -0.84 -17.87 1.62
C SER A 31 -0.57 -18.62 2.93
N LEU A 32 -1.00 -18.04 4.06
CA LEU A 32 -0.79 -18.58 5.41
C LEU A 32 -2.03 -19.24 6.02
N GLY A 33 -3.17 -19.20 5.33
CA GLY A 33 -4.44 -19.73 5.84
C GLY A 33 -5.00 -18.97 7.03
N ILE A 34 -4.72 -17.67 7.12
CA ILE A 34 -5.24 -16.81 8.18
C ILE A 34 -6.73 -16.56 7.93
N SER A 35 -7.59 -17.10 8.80
CA SER A 35 -9.03 -16.88 8.72
C SER A 35 -9.40 -15.50 9.25
N ILE A 36 -10.08 -14.70 8.42
CA ILE A 36 -10.64 -13.39 8.82
C ILE A 36 -11.66 -13.57 9.96
N ASP A 37 -12.51 -14.60 9.87
CA ASP A 37 -13.55 -14.89 10.88
C ASP A 37 -13.04 -15.67 12.10
N ARG A 38 -11.70 -15.81 12.24
CA ARG A 38 -11.05 -16.64 13.27
C ARG A 38 -11.51 -18.10 13.32
N SER A 39 -12.20 -18.57 12.28
CA SER A 39 -12.54 -19.98 12.12
C SER A 39 -11.27 -20.82 12.08
N ARG A 40 -11.28 -21.99 12.74
CA ARG A 40 -10.12 -22.88 12.71
C ARG A 40 -9.93 -23.41 11.29
N ALA A 41 -8.71 -23.27 10.77
CA ALA A 41 -8.36 -23.85 9.48
C ALA A 41 -8.59 -25.37 9.49
N THR A 42 -9.22 -25.89 8.44
CA THR A 42 -9.45 -27.33 8.25
C THR A 42 -8.11 -28.08 8.13
N SER A 43 -8.13 -29.40 8.37
CA SER A 43 -6.95 -30.27 8.16
C SER A 43 -6.42 -30.16 6.72
N THR A 44 -7.31 -30.16 5.73
CA THR A 44 -6.99 -30.01 4.30
C THR A 44 -6.32 -28.68 4.00
N THR A 45 -6.79 -27.58 4.60
CA THR A 45 -6.17 -26.26 4.42
C THR A 45 -4.74 -26.25 4.99
N ARG A 46 -4.55 -26.83 6.17
CA ARG A 46 -3.22 -26.93 6.81
C ARG A 46 -2.24 -27.75 5.99
N SER A 47 -2.64 -28.91 5.47
CA SER A 47 -1.76 -29.73 4.62
C SER A 47 -1.39 -29.03 3.32
N ARG A 48 -2.33 -28.33 2.69
CA ARG A 48 -2.07 -27.53 1.49
C ARG A 48 -1.05 -26.43 1.76
N ILE A 49 -1.17 -25.71 2.88
CA ILE A 49 -0.24 -24.63 3.26
C ILE A 49 1.15 -25.21 3.54
N LYS A 50 1.25 -26.29 4.31
CA LYS A 50 2.56 -26.95 4.57
C LYS A 50 3.26 -27.32 3.26
N ARG A 51 2.54 -27.93 2.32
CA ARG A 51 3.08 -28.26 1.00
C ARG A 51 3.50 -27.03 0.19
N LEU A 52 2.76 -25.94 0.27
CA LEU A 52 3.11 -24.67 -0.40
C LEU A 52 4.41 -24.08 0.18
N TRP A 53 4.62 -24.20 1.49
CA TRP A 53 5.71 -23.56 2.24
C TRP A 53 6.96 -24.43 2.42
N GLU A 54 6.87 -25.72 2.10
CA GLU A 54 7.94 -26.72 2.27
C GLU A 54 9.28 -26.21 1.74
N ARG A 55 9.31 -25.78 0.47
CA ARG A 55 10.52 -25.32 -0.23
C ARG A 55 10.75 -23.81 -0.15
N LYS A 56 9.93 -23.06 0.60
CA LYS A 56 10.05 -21.60 0.68
C LYS A 56 11.17 -21.22 1.63
N THR A 57 12.02 -20.30 1.15
CA THR A 57 13.17 -19.72 1.87
C THR A 57 13.13 -18.20 1.88
N ILE A 58 12.38 -17.59 0.96
CA ILE A 58 12.25 -16.12 0.83
C ILE A 58 10.78 -15.75 0.88
N MET A 59 10.39 -14.88 1.83
CA MET A 59 9.07 -14.24 1.85
C MET A 59 9.21 -12.76 1.55
N ILE A 60 8.45 -12.26 0.58
CA ILE A 60 8.33 -10.84 0.29
C ILE A 60 6.90 -10.43 0.60
N VAL A 61 6.74 -9.35 1.37
CA VAL A 61 5.45 -8.78 1.70
C VAL A 61 5.41 -7.35 1.20
N ASP A 62 4.59 -7.11 0.17
CA ASP A 62 4.36 -5.78 -0.38
C ASP A 62 3.26 -5.04 0.41
N GLU A 63 3.22 -3.71 0.27
CA GLU A 63 2.30 -2.80 0.95
C GLU A 63 2.33 -2.91 2.50
N VAL A 64 3.53 -2.96 3.08
CA VAL A 64 3.74 -3.04 4.54
C VAL A 64 3.06 -1.90 5.32
N SER A 65 2.80 -0.75 4.69
CA SER A 65 2.10 0.38 5.31
C SER A 65 0.69 0.01 5.78
N MET A 66 0.03 -0.95 5.13
CA MET A 66 -1.31 -1.40 5.50
C MET A 66 -1.30 -2.48 6.59
N MET A 67 -0.13 -2.89 7.08
CA MET A 67 0.01 -3.91 8.11
C MET A 67 -0.09 -3.31 9.52
N ASP A 68 -0.84 -3.98 10.39
CA ASP A 68 -0.88 -3.66 11.82
C ASP A 68 -0.03 -4.61 12.66
N LEU A 69 0.28 -4.18 13.89
CA LEU A 69 1.11 -4.95 14.83
C LEU A 69 0.54 -6.35 15.11
N THR A 70 -0.78 -6.45 15.29
CA THR A 70 -1.44 -7.75 15.52
C THR A 70 -1.22 -8.68 14.34
N MET A 71 -1.33 -8.17 13.12
CA MET A 71 -1.18 -8.92 11.89
C MET A 71 0.26 -9.42 11.70
N LEU A 72 1.27 -8.61 12.02
CA LEU A 72 2.66 -9.03 11.94
C LEU A 72 2.95 -10.21 12.89
N SER A 73 2.46 -10.13 14.14
CA SER A 73 2.53 -11.23 15.10
C SER A 73 1.80 -12.49 14.61
N MET A 74 0.63 -12.31 14.00
CA MET A 74 -0.14 -13.40 13.42
C MET A 74 0.56 -14.06 12.23
N ILE A 75 1.18 -13.28 11.35
CA ILE A 75 1.98 -13.76 10.22
C ILE A 75 3.15 -14.60 10.73
N ASN A 76 3.91 -14.09 11.70
CA ASN A 76 5.02 -14.81 12.32
C ASN A 76 4.58 -16.21 12.83
N ASN A 77 3.49 -16.25 13.60
CA ASN A 77 2.95 -17.51 14.15
C ASN A 77 2.45 -18.48 13.07
N HIS A 78 1.81 -17.97 12.01
CA HIS A 78 1.37 -18.83 10.91
C HIS A 78 2.53 -19.32 10.05
N CYS A 79 3.62 -18.55 9.93
CA CYS A 79 4.84 -19.03 9.27
C CYS A 79 5.45 -20.21 10.03
N LYS A 80 5.51 -20.14 11.38
CA LYS A 80 5.93 -21.28 12.22
C LYS A 80 5.07 -22.51 11.95
N MET A 81 3.74 -22.35 11.93
CA MET A 81 2.82 -23.44 11.62
C MET A 81 3.00 -24.01 10.20
N ALA A 82 3.23 -23.14 9.21
CA ALA A 82 3.45 -23.53 7.82
C ALA A 82 4.77 -24.31 7.63
N LYS A 83 5.81 -23.96 8.41
CA LYS A 83 7.10 -24.64 8.46
C LYS A 83 7.14 -25.80 9.47
N SER A 84 5.98 -26.19 10.02
CA SER A 84 5.84 -27.27 11.01
C SER A 84 6.67 -27.09 12.28
N LEU A 85 6.98 -25.86 12.66
CA LEU A 85 7.60 -25.52 13.93
C LEU A 85 6.54 -25.33 15.02
N ASP A 86 6.94 -25.56 16.26
CA ASP A 86 6.10 -25.26 17.43
C ASP A 86 5.87 -23.73 17.55
N ARG A 87 4.73 -23.34 18.13
CA ARG A 87 4.38 -21.92 18.32
C ARG A 87 5.38 -21.21 19.23
N ASN A 88 5.94 -21.92 20.20
CA ASN A 88 6.93 -21.40 21.15
C ASN A 88 8.36 -21.45 20.59
N SER A 89 8.55 -21.93 19.36
CA SER A 89 9.87 -21.88 18.70
C SER A 89 10.41 -20.44 18.72
N PRO A 90 11.70 -20.22 19.04
CA PRO A 90 12.31 -18.90 18.99
C PRO A 90 12.46 -18.38 17.55
N GLU A 91 12.37 -19.27 16.55
CA GLU A 91 12.55 -18.96 15.14
C GLU A 91 11.50 -17.97 14.61
N PHE A 92 11.93 -16.77 14.23
CA PHE A 92 11.07 -15.80 13.59
C PHE A 92 10.65 -16.27 12.20
N PHE A 93 9.40 -15.97 11.82
CA PHE A 93 8.78 -16.30 10.54
C PHE A 93 8.98 -17.77 10.12
N GLY A 94 8.98 -18.69 11.08
CA GLY A 94 9.14 -20.11 10.81
C GLY A 94 10.55 -20.53 10.38
N GLY A 95 11.57 -19.74 10.74
CA GLY A 95 12.97 -19.99 10.36
C GLY A 95 13.24 -19.71 8.89
N LEU A 96 12.46 -18.82 8.25
CA LEU A 96 12.74 -18.39 6.89
C LEU A 96 14.06 -17.59 6.86
N PRO A 97 15.03 -17.96 6.00
CA PRO A 97 16.28 -17.23 5.88
C PRO A 97 16.12 -15.75 5.51
N ILE A 98 15.15 -15.43 4.63
CA ILE A 98 14.96 -14.07 4.12
C ILE A 98 13.50 -13.68 4.20
N VAL A 99 13.23 -12.55 4.86
CA VAL A 99 11.92 -11.89 4.90
C VAL A 99 12.13 -10.43 4.52
N ILE A 100 11.41 -9.97 3.50
CA ILE A 100 11.51 -8.60 2.98
C ILE A 100 10.14 -7.95 3.06
N PHE A 101 10.08 -6.78 3.71
CA PHE A 101 8.92 -5.90 3.70
C PHE A 101 9.16 -4.77 2.70
N VAL A 102 8.17 -4.52 1.85
CA VAL A 102 8.20 -3.45 0.84
C VAL A 102 6.96 -2.58 1.04
N GLY A 103 7.11 -1.27 0.89
CA GLY A 103 6.00 -0.33 0.91
C GLY A 103 6.41 1.10 1.26
N ASP A 104 5.42 1.99 1.33
CA ASP A 104 5.59 3.40 1.61
C ASP A 104 4.64 3.84 2.72
N PHE A 105 5.18 4.24 3.86
CA PHE A 105 4.39 4.62 5.04
C PHE A 105 3.63 5.96 4.89
N PHE A 106 3.89 6.72 3.83
CA PHE A 106 3.07 7.90 3.49
C PHE A 106 1.81 7.53 2.69
N GLN A 107 1.57 6.23 2.48
CA GLN A 107 0.31 5.68 1.96
C GLN A 107 -0.62 5.29 3.12
N PHE A 108 -1.73 4.59 2.82
CA PHE A 108 -2.71 4.28 3.85
C PHE A 108 -2.15 3.34 4.92
N SER A 109 -2.34 3.75 6.17
CA SER A 109 -2.15 2.92 7.38
C SER A 109 -3.24 1.84 7.51
N PRO A 110 -3.03 0.78 8.31
CA PRO A 110 -4.07 -0.22 8.59
C PRO A 110 -5.38 0.39 9.09
N VAL A 111 -6.48 -0.26 8.71
CA VAL A 111 -7.85 0.23 9.04
C VAL A 111 -8.25 -0.11 10.48
N ARG A 112 -7.89 -1.32 10.97
CA ARG A 112 -8.44 -1.92 12.20
C ARG A 112 -7.49 -1.95 13.41
N GLY A 113 -6.17 -1.93 13.16
CA GLY A 113 -5.15 -2.08 14.20
C GLY A 113 -4.16 -0.92 14.23
N PRO A 114 -3.31 -0.86 15.28
CA PRO A 114 -2.20 0.09 15.32
C PRO A 114 -1.19 -0.23 14.21
N ALA A 115 -0.81 0.77 13.42
CA ALA A 115 0.28 0.67 12.47
C ALA A 115 1.59 0.29 13.14
N LEU A 116 2.57 -0.21 12.38
CA LEU A 116 3.85 -0.70 12.90
C LEU A 116 4.64 0.37 13.70
N TRP A 117 4.44 1.65 13.38
CA TRP A 117 5.04 2.81 14.03
C TRP A 117 4.21 3.38 15.19
N ARG A 118 3.06 2.77 15.54
CA ARG A 118 2.23 3.19 16.67
C ARG A 118 2.54 2.38 17.91
N VAL A 119 2.18 2.96 19.07
CA VAL A 119 2.28 2.28 20.35
C VAL A 119 1.30 1.09 20.40
N PRO A 120 1.72 -0.08 20.91
CA PRO A 120 0.82 -1.20 21.18
C PRO A 120 -0.37 -0.80 22.03
N ARG A 121 -1.54 -1.39 21.78
CA ARG A 121 -2.71 -1.17 22.66
C ARG A 121 -2.45 -1.79 24.04
N LEU A 122 -2.98 -1.15 25.07
CA LEU A 122 -2.95 -1.69 26.43
C LEU A 122 -3.58 -3.09 26.46
N ASN A 123 -2.96 -4.01 27.19
CA ASN A 123 -3.42 -5.39 27.38
C ASN A 123 -3.58 -6.19 26.06
N LYS A 124 -2.79 -5.85 25.02
CA LYS A 124 -2.68 -6.63 23.77
C LYS A 124 -1.26 -7.12 23.57
N ASP A 125 -0.98 -8.33 24.05
CA ASP A 125 0.34 -8.94 23.92
C ASP A 125 0.72 -9.21 22.47
N GLU A 126 -0.25 -9.48 21.57
CA GLU A 126 0.04 -9.64 20.15
C GLU A 126 0.59 -8.35 19.52
N ASP A 127 0.13 -7.18 19.96
CA ASP A 127 0.65 -5.89 19.48
C ASP A 127 2.09 -5.67 19.94
N LYS A 128 2.41 -6.02 21.20
CA LYS A 128 3.77 -5.92 21.75
C LYS A 128 4.73 -6.84 20.99
N ILE A 129 4.31 -8.08 20.75
CA ILE A 129 5.09 -9.04 19.96
C ILE A 129 5.29 -8.50 18.53
N GLY A 130 4.24 -7.97 17.91
CA GLY A 130 4.33 -7.33 16.60
C GLY A 130 5.36 -6.20 16.56
N GLN A 131 5.40 -5.36 17.61
CA GLN A 131 6.36 -4.25 17.69
C GLN A 131 7.80 -4.76 17.84
N LEU A 132 8.01 -5.77 18.70
CA LEU A 132 9.33 -6.40 18.86
C LEU A 132 9.82 -7.02 17.54
N LEU A 133 8.94 -7.71 16.82
CA LEU A 133 9.23 -8.29 15.49
C LEU A 133 9.60 -7.21 14.49
N TRP A 134 8.84 -6.11 14.44
CA TRP A 134 9.14 -4.99 13.54
C TRP A 134 10.53 -4.40 13.79
N HIS A 135 10.93 -4.26 15.06
CA HIS A 135 12.25 -3.76 15.41
C HIS A 135 13.41 -4.74 15.16
N GLN A 136 13.13 -6.01 14.84
CA GLN A 136 14.19 -6.94 14.37
C GLN A 136 14.67 -6.63 12.95
N PHE A 137 13.90 -5.86 12.17
CA PHE A 137 14.30 -5.44 10.83
C PHE A 137 15.24 -4.24 10.93
N THR A 138 16.54 -4.54 10.87
CA THR A 138 17.62 -3.55 10.96
C THR A 138 18.20 -3.18 9.60
N GLN A 139 18.04 -4.04 8.59
CA GLN A 139 18.47 -3.77 7.22
C GLN A 139 17.38 -2.99 6.48
N VAL A 140 17.71 -1.77 6.07
CA VAL A 140 16.76 -0.85 5.43
C VAL A 140 17.40 -0.28 4.17
N ILE A 141 16.62 -0.23 3.09
CA ILE A 141 17.00 0.41 1.83
C ILE A 141 15.85 1.36 1.47
N ILE A 142 16.15 2.64 1.26
CA ILE A 142 15.19 3.63 0.79
C ILE A 142 15.46 3.89 -0.70
N LEU A 143 14.40 3.80 -1.50
CA LEU A 143 14.46 4.17 -2.90
C LEU A 143 14.05 5.65 -3.01
N ASP A 144 14.99 6.50 -3.42
CA ASP A 144 14.83 7.95 -3.47
C ASP A 144 14.60 8.50 -4.89
N GLU A 145 14.91 7.70 -5.93
CA GLU A 145 14.67 8.07 -7.32
C GLU A 145 13.17 8.01 -7.70
N GLN A 146 12.60 9.18 -8.01
CA GLN A 146 11.21 9.28 -8.45
C GLN A 146 11.09 9.06 -9.97
N MET A 147 10.54 7.92 -10.35
CA MET A 147 10.36 7.53 -11.77
C MET A 147 9.00 7.95 -12.37
N ARG A 148 8.01 8.36 -11.57
CA ARG A 148 6.63 8.59 -12.06
C ARG A 148 6.42 9.97 -12.67
N GLN A 149 7.00 11.01 -12.08
CA GLN A 149 6.86 12.41 -12.49
C GLN A 149 8.18 12.96 -13.04
N THR A 150 8.92 12.17 -13.83
CA THR A 150 10.20 12.59 -14.41
C THR A 150 10.06 13.73 -15.40
N GLU A 151 8.94 13.79 -16.12
CA GLU A 151 8.71 14.76 -17.21
C GLU A 151 8.17 16.12 -16.73
N ASP A 152 7.51 16.18 -15.56
CA ASP A 152 6.91 17.40 -15.01
C ASP A 152 7.54 17.77 -13.66
N LEU A 153 8.70 18.45 -13.74
CA LEU A 153 9.45 18.89 -12.56
C LEU A 153 8.64 19.82 -11.65
N SER A 154 7.82 20.69 -12.24
CA SER A 154 6.98 21.63 -11.49
C SER A 154 5.96 20.90 -10.62
N PHE A 155 5.35 19.85 -11.18
CA PHE A 155 4.40 19.00 -10.46
C PHE A 155 5.10 18.12 -9.44
N ARG A 156 6.30 17.62 -9.74
CA ARG A 156 7.14 16.90 -8.78
C ARG A 156 7.44 17.76 -7.54
N ASP A 157 7.84 19.01 -7.72
CA ASP A 157 8.12 19.93 -6.62
C ASP A 157 6.86 20.26 -5.80
N PHE A 158 5.71 20.39 -6.47
CA PHE A 158 4.41 20.49 -5.80
C PHE A 158 4.11 19.24 -4.96
N LEU A 159 4.36 18.04 -5.46
CA LEU A 159 4.16 16.79 -4.72
C LEU A 159 5.11 16.66 -3.53
N LEU A 160 6.35 17.16 -3.64
CA LEU A 160 7.28 17.22 -2.52
C LEU A 160 6.75 18.14 -1.41
N ARG A 161 6.25 19.34 -1.76
CA ARG A 161 5.59 20.24 -0.80
C ARG A 161 4.34 19.61 -0.19
N ALA A 162 3.55 18.89 -0.99
CA ALA A 162 2.40 18.13 -0.50
C ALA A 162 2.83 17.08 0.53
N ARG A 163 3.91 16.33 0.26
CA ARG A 163 4.45 15.30 1.16
C ARG A 163 4.96 15.89 2.48
N SER A 164 5.63 17.05 2.43
CA SER A 164 6.15 17.75 3.61
C SER A 164 5.11 18.62 4.33
N SER A 165 3.85 18.61 3.88
CA SER A 165 2.78 19.44 4.45
C SER A 165 3.07 20.96 4.39
N SER A 166 3.77 21.41 3.35
CA SER A 166 4.19 22.80 3.14
C SER A 166 3.55 23.44 1.89
N LEU A 167 2.32 23.02 1.56
CA LEU A 167 1.55 23.60 0.46
C LEU A 167 1.24 25.08 0.72
N THR A 168 1.43 25.89 -0.31
CA THR A 168 1.29 27.35 -0.27
C THR A 168 -0.04 27.82 -0.85
N SER A 169 -0.37 29.10 -0.69
CA SER A 169 -1.52 29.72 -1.34
C SER A 169 -1.42 29.66 -2.87
N ASN A 170 -0.20 29.68 -3.43
CA ASN A 170 0.01 29.52 -4.87
C ASN A 170 -0.32 28.09 -5.33
N ASP A 171 0.05 27.09 -4.53
CA ASP A 171 -0.31 25.69 -4.79
C ASP A 171 -1.83 25.47 -4.75
N LEU A 172 -2.54 26.16 -3.84
CA LEU A 172 -4.00 26.15 -3.79
C LEU A 172 -4.61 26.80 -5.04
N SER A 173 -4.08 27.95 -5.46
CA SER A 173 -4.52 28.62 -6.69
C SER A 173 -4.33 27.74 -7.92
N PHE A 174 -3.17 27.07 -8.00
CA PHE A 174 -2.88 26.07 -9.03
C PHE A 174 -3.90 24.92 -9.01
N LEU A 175 -4.16 24.31 -7.85
CA LEU A 175 -5.16 23.25 -7.70
C LEU A 175 -6.55 23.72 -8.14
N ASN A 176 -6.98 24.90 -7.67
CA ASN A 176 -8.29 25.45 -8.01
C ASN A 176 -8.43 25.82 -9.49
N SER A 177 -7.32 26.08 -10.21
CA SER A 177 -7.34 26.25 -11.66
C SER A 177 -7.69 24.97 -12.42
N LYS A 178 -7.52 23.80 -11.78
CA LYS A 178 -7.85 22.47 -12.32
C LYS A 178 -9.27 22.01 -11.97
N ALA A 179 -10.07 22.83 -11.30
CA ALA A 179 -11.43 22.48 -10.92
C ALA A 179 -12.35 22.41 -12.15
N ILE A 180 -13.05 21.29 -12.31
CA ILE A 180 -13.98 21.08 -13.42
C ILE A 180 -15.32 21.75 -13.11
N THR A 181 -15.99 22.21 -14.16
CA THR A 181 -17.38 22.71 -14.08
C THR A 181 -18.40 21.59 -14.28
N SER A 182 -18.05 20.54 -15.03
CA SER A 182 -18.96 19.43 -15.34
C SER A 182 -18.23 18.10 -15.47
N LEU A 183 -18.77 17.05 -14.83
CA LEU A 183 -18.35 15.66 -15.03
C LEU A 183 -18.66 15.14 -16.44
N ALA A 184 -19.46 15.87 -17.22
CA ALA A 184 -19.84 15.51 -18.57
C ALA A 184 -18.93 16.10 -19.65
N ASP A 185 -17.91 16.89 -19.28
CA ASP A 185 -16.96 17.48 -20.23
C ASP A 185 -16.31 16.40 -21.13
N PRO A 186 -16.37 16.53 -22.46
CA PRO A 186 -15.71 15.62 -23.40
C PRO A 186 -14.20 15.51 -23.20
N GLN A 187 -13.52 16.57 -22.74
CA GLN A 187 -12.07 16.54 -22.49
C GLN A 187 -11.69 15.60 -21.33
N LEU A 188 -12.67 15.22 -20.50
CA LEU A 188 -12.50 14.29 -19.39
C LEU A 188 -12.84 12.84 -19.78
N GLU A 189 -13.08 12.55 -21.06
CA GLU A 189 -13.33 11.20 -21.52
C GLU A 189 -12.12 10.31 -21.27
N GLY A 190 -12.33 9.16 -20.61
CA GLY A 190 -11.26 8.27 -20.18
C GLY A 190 -10.58 8.64 -18.86
N ALA A 191 -10.76 9.87 -18.34
CA ALA A 191 -10.21 10.26 -17.03
C ALA A 191 -10.89 9.47 -15.89
N MET A 192 -10.11 8.91 -14.97
CA MET A 192 -10.64 8.17 -13.81
C MET A 192 -11.10 9.14 -12.71
N THR A 193 -12.34 9.01 -12.21
CA THR A 193 -12.75 9.77 -11.02
C THR A 193 -12.38 8.98 -9.77
N VAL A 194 -11.62 9.61 -8.89
CA VAL A 194 -11.21 9.07 -7.59
C VAL A 194 -11.95 9.82 -6.50
N VAL A 195 -12.66 9.08 -5.65
CA VAL A 195 -13.51 9.64 -4.59
C VAL A 195 -13.29 8.93 -3.26
N LYS A 196 -13.52 9.63 -2.16
CA LYS A 196 -13.29 9.10 -0.81
C LYS A 196 -14.33 8.07 -0.35
N ARG A 197 -15.56 8.12 -0.88
CA ARG A 197 -16.67 7.27 -0.45
C ARG A 197 -17.19 6.35 -1.54
N ASN A 198 -17.47 5.11 -1.15
CA ASN A 198 -18.16 4.14 -2.01
C ASN A 198 -19.51 4.67 -2.51
N SER A 199 -20.29 5.35 -1.66
CA SER A 199 -21.58 5.93 -2.04
C SER A 199 -21.44 6.94 -3.18
N ILE A 200 -20.49 7.86 -3.08
CA ILE A 200 -20.19 8.85 -4.13
C ILE A 200 -19.71 8.13 -5.39
N ARG A 201 -18.84 7.13 -5.25
CA ARG A 201 -18.35 6.31 -6.38
C ARG A 201 -19.52 5.67 -7.13
N HIS A 202 -20.52 5.14 -6.43
CA HIS A 202 -21.71 4.56 -7.06
C HIS A 202 -22.55 5.60 -7.79
N MET A 203 -22.69 6.79 -7.21
CA MET A 203 -23.39 7.90 -7.86
C MET A 203 -22.68 8.34 -9.15
N VAL A 204 -21.37 8.54 -9.10
CA VAL A 204 -20.56 8.88 -10.29
C VAL A 204 -20.63 7.77 -11.33
N ASN A 205 -20.53 6.49 -10.93
CA ASN A 205 -20.70 5.35 -11.84
C ASN A 205 -22.05 5.38 -12.54
N ARG A 206 -23.14 5.64 -11.79
CA ARG A 206 -24.50 5.71 -12.33
C ARG A 206 -24.63 6.81 -13.38
N ILE A 207 -24.17 8.02 -13.07
CA ILE A 207 -24.20 9.16 -14.00
C ILE A 207 -23.46 8.83 -15.29
N GLN A 208 -22.27 8.21 -15.19
CA GLN A 208 -21.46 7.87 -16.35
C GLN A 208 -22.05 6.71 -17.17
N MET A 209 -22.67 5.72 -16.53
CA MET A 209 -23.44 4.68 -17.22
C MET A 209 -24.61 5.28 -18.00
N GLU A 210 -25.39 6.16 -17.38
CA GLU A 210 -26.53 6.82 -18.03
C GLU A 210 -26.07 7.66 -19.23
N LYS A 211 -24.95 8.39 -19.10
CA LYS A 211 -24.32 9.10 -20.21
C LYS A 211 -23.93 8.15 -21.35
N PHE A 212 -23.25 7.05 -21.04
CA PHE A 212 -22.85 6.02 -22.01
C PHE A 212 -24.07 5.44 -22.74
N ALA A 213 -25.12 5.09 -22.00
CA ALA A 213 -26.37 4.53 -22.54
C ALA A 213 -27.01 5.48 -23.56
N ARG A 214 -27.12 6.76 -23.20
CA ARG A 214 -27.70 7.80 -24.07
C ARG A 214 -26.86 8.01 -25.32
N LEU A 215 -25.54 8.16 -25.19
CA LEU A 215 -24.64 8.43 -26.32
C LEU A 215 -24.59 7.29 -27.34
N ARG A 216 -24.66 6.04 -26.88
CA ARG A 216 -24.64 4.86 -27.77
C ARG A 216 -26.02 4.32 -28.12
N ASN A 217 -27.09 4.99 -27.66
CA ASN A 217 -28.46 4.51 -27.79
C ASN A 217 -28.61 3.03 -27.34
N GLN A 218 -27.94 2.66 -26.24
CA GLN A 218 -27.90 1.30 -25.71
C GLN A 218 -28.68 1.21 -24.41
N ARG A 219 -29.42 0.10 -24.23
CA ARG A 219 -30.07 -0.21 -22.95
C ARG A 219 -29.04 -0.84 -22.02
N ILE A 220 -28.87 -0.26 -20.84
CA ILE A 220 -28.06 -0.86 -19.77
C ILE A 220 -28.99 -1.60 -18.81
N TYR A 221 -28.70 -2.88 -18.61
CA TYR A 221 -29.38 -3.71 -17.64
C TYR A 221 -28.51 -3.86 -16.39
N ILE A 222 -29.06 -3.47 -15.24
CA ILE A 222 -28.38 -3.57 -13.95
C ILE A 222 -28.93 -4.78 -13.21
N TYR A 223 -28.12 -5.83 -13.08
CA TYR A 223 -28.44 -7.01 -12.28
C TYR A 223 -27.69 -6.95 -10.95
N PRO A 224 -28.30 -6.45 -9.86
CA PRO A 224 -27.63 -6.41 -8.57
C PRO A 224 -27.47 -7.84 -8.04
N ALA A 225 -26.23 -8.31 -7.95
CA ALA A 225 -25.93 -9.56 -7.24
C ALA A 225 -25.95 -9.31 -5.72
N ILE A 226 -26.79 -10.04 -4.99
CA ILE A 226 -26.83 -10.02 -3.52
C ILE A 226 -25.86 -11.09 -3.03
N HIS A 227 -24.76 -10.67 -2.41
CA HIS A 227 -23.79 -11.59 -1.82
C HIS A 227 -24.25 -11.99 -0.41
N THR A 228 -24.96 -13.11 -0.28
CA THR A 228 -25.58 -13.60 0.97
C THR A 228 -24.58 -14.14 2.00
N ARG A 229 -23.29 -14.22 1.69
CA ARG A 229 -22.28 -14.87 2.56
C ARG A 229 -21.63 -13.94 3.60
N THR A 230 -22.08 -12.69 3.70
CA THR A 230 -21.64 -11.75 4.76
C THR A 230 -22.86 -11.05 5.34
N LYS A 231 -22.96 -10.95 6.67
CA LYS A 231 -23.94 -10.12 7.39
C LYS A 231 -23.68 -8.62 7.17
N SER A 232 -23.68 -8.18 5.91
CA SER A 232 -23.59 -6.79 5.50
C SER A 232 -24.73 -6.56 4.52
N THR A 233 -25.79 -5.94 5.03
CA THR A 233 -26.94 -5.48 4.27
C THR A 233 -26.53 -4.26 3.44
N GLY A 234 -26.42 -4.44 2.12
CA GLY A 234 -26.23 -3.34 1.18
C GLY A 234 -26.35 -3.80 -0.28
N PRO A 235 -27.04 -3.06 -1.15
CA PRO A 235 -27.26 -3.46 -2.54
C PRO A 235 -25.96 -3.46 -3.36
N GLY A 236 -25.87 -4.43 -4.27
CA GLY A 236 -24.66 -4.88 -4.97
C GLY A 236 -23.96 -3.87 -5.90
N ASN A 237 -22.66 -4.13 -6.09
CA ASN A 237 -21.67 -3.27 -6.72
C ASN A 237 -21.64 -3.40 -8.26
N ILE A 238 -21.66 -2.26 -8.96
CA ILE A 238 -21.12 -2.10 -10.32
C ILE A 238 -19.83 -1.25 -10.24
N ARG A 239 -18.73 -1.73 -10.83
CA ARG A 239 -17.39 -1.10 -10.82
C ARG A 239 -17.15 -0.33 -12.13
N LEU A 240 -17.23 0.99 -12.08
CA LEU A 240 -16.83 1.87 -13.19
C LEU A 240 -15.94 3.06 -12.77
N ARG A 241 -15.60 3.19 -11.47
CA ARG A 241 -14.71 4.20 -10.88
C ARG A 241 -14.09 3.63 -9.60
N ALA A 242 -13.06 4.26 -9.04
CA ALA A 242 -12.29 3.76 -7.91
C ALA A 242 -12.43 4.64 -6.65
N ASP A 243 -12.27 4.01 -5.49
CA ASP A 243 -12.03 4.70 -4.22
C ASP A 243 -10.52 4.93 -4.04
N ASP A 244 -10.14 5.89 -3.19
CA ASP A 244 -8.73 6.27 -2.95
C ASP A 244 -7.86 5.08 -2.47
N TYR A 245 -8.43 4.16 -1.68
CA TYR A 245 -7.75 2.92 -1.28
C TYR A 245 -7.43 1.99 -2.47
N LYS A 246 -8.26 1.95 -3.50
CA LYS A 246 -8.08 1.06 -4.67
C LYS A 246 -7.15 1.59 -5.74
N VAL A 247 -6.86 2.88 -5.74
CA VAL A 247 -5.89 3.47 -6.69
C VAL A 247 -4.46 3.42 -6.16
N GLN A 248 -4.24 3.01 -4.90
CA GLN A 248 -2.90 2.83 -4.35
C GLN A 248 -2.06 1.88 -5.24
N GLY A 249 -0.80 2.24 -5.47
CA GLY A 249 0.10 1.51 -6.36
C GLY A 249 -0.14 1.70 -7.87
N SER A 250 -1.27 2.27 -8.31
CA SER A 250 -1.53 2.53 -9.74
C SER A 250 -0.90 3.84 -10.25
N THR A 251 -0.75 3.98 -11.56
CA THR A 251 -0.34 5.24 -12.21
C THR A 251 -1.42 5.64 -13.21
N LEU A 252 -1.88 6.89 -13.13
CA LEU A 252 -2.97 7.44 -13.93
C LEU A 252 -2.44 8.53 -14.88
N ALA A 253 -2.83 8.46 -16.15
CA ALA A 253 -2.51 9.50 -17.13
C ALA A 253 -3.38 10.75 -16.90
N SER A 254 -4.66 10.56 -16.59
CA SER A 254 -5.59 11.63 -16.21
C SER A 254 -6.60 11.14 -15.17
N ALA A 255 -6.93 12.00 -14.20
CA ALA A 255 -7.87 11.71 -13.12
C ALA A 255 -8.60 12.94 -12.61
N ILE A 256 -9.85 12.74 -12.20
CA ILE A 256 -10.68 13.70 -11.49
C ILE A 256 -10.65 13.34 -10.00
N LEU A 257 -10.07 14.21 -9.18
CA LEU A 257 -9.83 13.95 -7.76
C LEU A 257 -10.84 14.67 -6.87
N ASP A 258 -11.39 13.96 -5.89
CA ASP A 258 -12.17 14.53 -4.80
C ASP A 258 -11.28 14.70 -3.57
N LEU A 259 -10.65 15.87 -3.47
CA LEU A 259 -9.71 16.18 -2.39
C LEU A 259 -10.37 16.87 -1.19
N LYS A 260 -11.58 17.41 -1.35
CA LYS A 260 -12.25 18.23 -0.32
C LYS A 260 -12.43 17.46 0.98
N ASP A 261 -12.13 18.08 2.12
CA ASP A 261 -12.32 17.41 3.41
C ASP A 261 -13.80 17.19 3.68
N ASP A 262 -14.12 16.04 4.27
CA ASP A 262 -15.47 15.72 4.67
C ASP A 262 -15.52 15.47 6.19
N PRO A 263 -15.99 16.46 6.97
CA PRO A 263 -16.04 16.37 8.42
C PRO A 263 -17.05 15.32 8.92
N THR A 264 -17.97 14.85 8.07
CA THR A 264 -18.94 13.80 8.44
C THR A 264 -18.29 12.42 8.58
N ILE A 265 -17.07 12.23 8.05
CA ILE A 265 -16.33 10.98 8.15
C ILE A 265 -15.76 10.84 9.57
N ARG A 266 -16.48 10.10 10.42
CA ARG A 266 -16.02 9.78 11.78
C ARG A 266 -14.77 8.89 11.76
N GLY A 267 -13.83 9.18 12.66
CA GLY A 267 -12.64 8.34 12.90
C GLY A 267 -11.51 8.49 11.87
N LEU A 268 -11.54 9.52 11.03
CA LEU A 268 -10.43 9.85 10.14
C LEU A 268 -9.42 10.72 10.89
N ASP A 269 -8.28 10.14 11.25
CA ASP A 269 -7.19 10.90 11.87
C ASP A 269 -6.49 11.82 10.85
N ARG A 270 -5.69 12.77 11.35
CA ARG A 270 -4.95 13.75 10.54
C ARG A 270 -4.08 13.07 9.47
N HIS A 271 -3.46 11.95 9.81
CA HIS A 271 -2.60 11.19 8.91
C HIS A 271 -3.39 10.55 7.77
N ARG A 272 -4.55 9.94 8.05
CA ARG A 272 -5.42 9.38 6.99
C ARG A 272 -5.95 10.44 6.04
N LYS A 273 -6.26 11.65 6.53
CA LYS A 273 -6.63 12.79 5.67
C LYS A 273 -5.48 13.20 4.77
N PHE A 274 -4.27 13.33 5.33
CA PHE A 274 -3.04 13.56 4.58
C PHE A 274 -2.81 12.50 3.49
N CYS A 275 -2.88 11.21 3.85
CA CYS A 275 -2.69 10.12 2.90
C CYS A 275 -3.75 10.15 1.79
N SER A 276 -5.03 10.42 2.11
CA SER A 276 -6.07 10.53 1.09
C SER A 276 -5.75 11.60 0.05
N THR A 277 -5.27 12.77 0.48
CA THR A 277 -4.88 13.84 -0.46
C THR A 277 -3.60 13.49 -1.22
N TYR A 278 -2.55 13.08 -0.52
CA TYR A 278 -1.25 12.81 -1.11
C TYR A 278 -1.25 11.57 -2.03
N VAL A 279 -1.91 10.49 -1.64
CA VAL A 279 -2.01 9.27 -2.45
C VAL A 279 -2.73 9.59 -3.76
N GLN A 280 -3.86 10.30 -3.72
CA GLN A 280 -4.61 10.68 -4.93
C GLN A 280 -3.77 11.52 -5.89
N LEU A 281 -3.09 12.56 -5.40
CA LEU A 281 -2.22 13.42 -6.20
C LEU A 281 -1.03 12.66 -6.80
N SER A 282 -0.37 11.84 -5.98
CA SER A 282 0.85 11.11 -6.37
C SER A 282 0.61 9.98 -7.40
N ARG A 283 -0.65 9.66 -7.73
CA ARG A 283 -0.98 8.70 -8.79
C ARG A 283 -0.84 9.27 -10.20
N LEU A 284 -0.88 10.60 -10.35
CA LEU A 284 -0.81 11.26 -11.64
C LEU A 284 0.65 11.37 -12.14
N ARG A 285 0.84 11.28 -13.47
CA ARG A 285 2.16 11.47 -14.10
C ARG A 285 2.54 12.94 -14.25
N SER A 286 1.56 13.79 -14.57
CA SER A 286 1.77 15.22 -14.81
C SER A 286 0.60 16.05 -14.29
N SER A 287 0.82 17.36 -14.20
CA SER A 287 -0.20 18.35 -13.87
C SER A 287 -1.27 18.51 -14.97
N GLU A 288 -1.01 18.05 -16.19
CA GLU A 288 -1.98 18.14 -17.31
C GLU A 288 -3.18 17.23 -17.10
N GLY A 289 -2.94 16.00 -16.64
CA GLY A 289 -3.99 15.04 -16.32
C GLY A 289 -4.69 15.27 -14.97
N LEU A 290 -4.33 16.33 -14.25
CA LEU A 290 -4.94 16.67 -12.97
C LEU A 290 -6.23 17.44 -13.17
N HIS A 291 -7.33 16.90 -12.65
CA HIS A 291 -8.61 17.59 -12.58
C HIS A 291 -9.17 17.48 -11.16
N LEU A 292 -9.84 18.53 -10.66
CA LEU A 292 -10.51 18.49 -9.37
C LEU A 292 -12.01 18.46 -9.55
N LEU A 293 -12.68 17.63 -8.76
CA LEU A 293 -14.14 17.55 -8.75
C LEU A 293 -14.79 18.87 -8.31
N GLN A 294 -14.10 19.63 -7.46
CA GLN A 294 -14.59 20.88 -6.88
C GLN A 294 -13.43 21.72 -6.36
N ARG A 295 -13.69 23.02 -6.16
CA ARG A 295 -12.73 23.96 -5.55
C ARG A 295 -12.49 23.64 -4.07
N LEU A 296 -11.26 23.88 -3.65
CA LEU A 296 -10.70 23.61 -2.34
C LEU A 296 -10.43 24.91 -1.58
N ASP A 297 -10.42 24.79 -0.26
CA ASP A 297 -9.94 25.79 0.69
C ASP A 297 -8.60 25.33 1.30
N MET A 298 -7.82 26.26 1.88
CA MET A 298 -6.55 25.88 2.55
C MET A 298 -6.74 24.82 3.66
N LYS A 299 -7.87 24.84 4.36
CA LYS A 299 -8.19 23.84 5.41
C LYS A 299 -8.26 22.40 4.86
N ASP A 300 -8.58 22.22 3.57
CA ASP A 300 -8.66 20.91 2.92
C ASP A 300 -7.28 20.31 2.64
N LEU A 301 -6.22 21.13 2.74
CA LEU A 301 -4.84 20.78 2.38
C LEU A 301 -3.87 20.81 3.57
N GLN A 302 -4.27 21.33 4.73
CA GLN A 302 -3.42 21.48 5.92
C GLN A 302 -3.33 20.21 6.80
N PHE A 303 -3.39 19.04 6.18
CA PHE A 303 -3.15 17.78 6.86
C PHE A 303 -1.69 17.38 6.74
N GLY A 304 -1.14 16.72 7.75
CA GLY A 304 0.23 16.26 7.73
C GLY A 304 0.39 14.87 8.34
N PRO A 305 1.57 14.25 8.13
CA PRO A 305 1.87 12.94 8.66
C PRO A 305 1.83 12.94 10.20
N ASP A 306 1.56 11.77 10.77
CA ASP A 306 1.58 11.58 12.22
C ASP A 306 3.01 11.81 12.75
N PRO A 307 3.23 12.59 13.83
CA PRO A 307 4.57 12.81 14.37
C PRO A 307 5.31 11.51 14.73
N ARG A 308 4.58 10.47 15.13
CA ARG A 308 5.16 9.14 15.43
C ARG A 308 5.66 8.45 14.16
N LEU A 309 4.96 8.63 13.04
CA LEU A 309 5.43 8.17 11.75
C LEU A 309 6.72 8.91 11.37
N LEU A 310 6.79 10.22 11.57
CA LEU A 310 8.00 10.98 11.26
C LEU A 310 9.22 10.50 12.07
N SER A 311 9.03 10.23 13.37
CA SER A 311 10.07 9.63 14.21
C SER A 311 10.51 8.26 13.70
N GLU A 312 9.56 7.43 13.24
CA GLU A 312 9.90 6.13 12.65
C GLU A 312 10.65 6.28 11.31
N ILE A 313 10.25 7.20 10.45
CA ILE A 313 10.96 7.48 9.19
C ILE A 313 12.40 7.90 9.48
N GLN A 314 12.62 8.75 10.49
CA GLN A 314 13.97 9.13 10.92
C GLN A 314 14.78 7.92 11.39
N ARG A 315 14.17 7.02 12.17
CA ARG A 315 14.81 5.76 12.60
C ARG A 315 15.20 4.88 11.39
N LEU A 316 14.30 4.75 10.40
CA LEU A 316 14.54 3.97 9.20
C LEU A 316 15.65 4.56 8.32
N GLN A 317 15.72 5.90 8.19
CA GLN A 317 16.80 6.60 7.50
C GLN A 317 18.15 6.38 8.18
N GLU A 318 18.19 6.34 9.50
CA GLU A 318 19.43 6.05 10.22
C GLU A 318 19.88 4.61 10.03
N LEU A 319 18.94 3.65 10.04
CA LEU A 319 19.23 2.26 9.72
C LEU A 319 19.69 2.07 8.27
N GLU A 320 19.16 2.83 7.32
CA GLU A 320 19.61 2.80 5.94
C GLU A 320 21.09 3.19 5.84
N LYS A 321 21.52 4.27 6.48
CA LYS A 321 22.94 4.67 6.47
C LYS A 321 23.84 3.55 6.98
N GLN A 322 23.42 2.88 8.06
CA GLN A 322 24.16 1.75 8.63
C GLN A 322 24.20 0.56 7.66
N THR A 323 23.07 0.27 7.01
CA THR A 323 22.94 -0.79 5.99
C THR A 323 23.88 -0.53 4.81
N MET A 324 23.87 0.69 4.27
CA MET A 324 24.72 1.09 3.16
C MET A 324 26.21 1.08 3.53
N ALA A 325 26.57 1.55 4.72
CA ALA A 325 27.95 1.53 5.20
C ALA A 325 28.49 0.09 5.38
N ALA A 326 27.68 -0.81 5.93
CA ALA A 326 28.02 -2.23 6.05
C ALA A 326 28.23 -2.87 4.66
N TRP A 327 27.31 -2.60 3.74
CA TRP A 327 27.38 -3.10 2.37
C TRP A 327 28.64 -2.63 1.62
N GLU A 328 29.00 -1.35 1.74
CA GLU A 328 30.24 -0.83 1.16
C GLU A 328 31.48 -1.48 1.78
N GLY A 329 31.47 -1.70 3.09
CA GLY A 329 32.55 -2.37 3.81
C GLY A 329 32.78 -3.80 3.29
N ASP A 330 31.70 -4.57 3.12
CA ASP A 330 31.77 -5.93 2.61
C ASP A 330 32.21 -5.97 1.15
N LYS A 331 31.71 -5.05 0.31
CA LYS A 331 32.15 -4.91 -1.08
C LYS A 331 33.66 -4.63 -1.18
N ARG A 332 34.21 -3.77 -0.32
CA ARG A 332 35.66 -3.50 -0.27
C ARG A 332 36.46 -4.75 0.14
N ARG A 333 35.96 -5.53 1.10
CA ARG A 333 36.58 -6.80 1.52
C ARG A 333 36.57 -7.85 0.41
N GLU A 334 35.47 -7.97 -0.33
CA GLU A 334 35.38 -8.90 -1.47
C GLU A 334 36.36 -8.53 -2.58
N VAL A 335 36.50 -7.24 -2.90
CA VAL A 335 37.48 -6.77 -3.88
C VAL A 335 38.91 -7.07 -3.40
N HIS A 336 39.22 -6.80 -2.13
CA HIS A 336 40.53 -7.09 -1.55
C HIS A 336 40.88 -8.59 -1.57
N ASN A 337 39.92 -9.46 -1.22
CA ASN A 337 40.10 -10.91 -1.25
C ASN A 337 40.26 -11.45 -2.67
N LYS A 338 39.59 -10.86 -3.67
CA LYS A 338 39.80 -11.22 -5.09
C LYS A 338 41.19 -10.82 -5.59
N SER A 339 41.67 -9.62 -5.24
CA SER A 339 43.03 -9.19 -5.61
C SER A 339 44.12 -10.05 -4.97
N GLN A 340 43.94 -10.54 -3.73
CA GLN A 340 44.90 -11.46 -3.11
C GLN A 340 44.82 -12.90 -3.64
N ALA A 341 43.70 -13.30 -4.25
CA ALA A 341 43.57 -14.61 -4.88
C ALA A 341 44.25 -14.67 -6.25
N ASP A 342 44.27 -13.56 -6.99
CA ASP A 342 44.96 -13.43 -8.29
C ASP A 342 46.49 -13.25 -8.16
N GLU A 343 47.00 -12.94 -6.96
CA GLU A 343 48.45 -12.78 -6.68
C GLU A 343 49.13 -14.04 -6.12
N ARG A 344 48.45 -15.19 -6.06
CA ARG A 344 49.10 -16.47 -5.67
C ARG A 344 49.74 -17.15 -6.89
N PRO A 345 51.08 -17.23 -6.99
CA PRO A 345 51.72 -18.05 -8.01
C PRO A 345 51.48 -19.54 -7.73
N GLU A 346 51.30 -20.31 -8.80
CA GLU A 346 51.16 -21.79 -8.79
C GLU A 346 52.33 -22.52 -8.14
#